data_AF-D9W9I9-F1
#
_entry.id   AF-D9W9I9-F1
#
_cell.length_a   1.000
_cell.length_b   1.000
_cell.length_c   1.000
_cell.angle_alpha   90.00
_cell.angle_beta   90.00
_cell.angle_gamma   90.00
#
_symmetry.space_group_name_H-M   'P 1'
#
loop_
_entity.id
_entity.type
_entity.pdbx_description
1 polymer ?
#
loop_
_entity_poly.entity_id
_entity_poly.type
_entity_poly.pdbx_seq_one_letter_code
_entity_poly.pdbx_strand_id
1 'polypeptide(L)'
;MDLDLTERQEAFRAEARGWLAAHVPAAPLPSLETAEGFAAHRAWERTLASGRWSAVTWPEEYGGRGASVLEWLLFEEEYYAAGAPGRVSQNGVSLLAPTLFDHGSAEQRARILPPMARGEVVWAQAWSEPEAGSDLASLRSTARRADGGWLLSGQKTWSSRAAFADRAFGLFRSHREPGAPPHRGLTYLMFPLDAPGVTVRPIGRLDGKPAFAELFLDEVFVPDEDVIFFSGAGLAGRDEHRGQRARADPPQPRPLHGRRPPPDRPVADARRRRGRGGRGPAGPGGRRRDPRPRV
;
A
#
# COMPACT_ATOMS: atom_id res chain seq x y z
N MET A 1 21.92 23.52 -4.94
CA MET A 1 20.98 22.47 -4.51
C MET A 1 19.87 23.20 -3.79
N ASP A 2 18.66 23.12 -4.31
CA ASP A 2 17.48 23.70 -3.70
C ASP A 2 16.86 22.65 -2.77
N LEU A 3 16.57 23.06 -1.54
CA LEU A 3 16.06 22.22 -0.46
C LEU A 3 14.65 22.64 0.00
N ASP A 4 14.09 23.68 -0.62
CA ASP A 4 12.79 24.21 -0.25
C ASP A 4 11.66 23.34 -0.81
N LEU A 5 10.56 23.26 -0.07
CA LEU A 5 9.35 22.58 -0.54
C LEU A 5 8.66 23.41 -1.61
N THR A 6 8.16 22.72 -2.63
CA THR A 6 7.30 23.35 -3.64
C THR A 6 5.93 23.71 -3.05
N GLU A 7 5.22 24.67 -3.67
CA GLU A 7 3.85 25.04 -3.26
C GLU A 7 2.90 23.82 -3.22
N ARG A 8 3.07 22.88 -4.15
CA ARG A 8 2.30 21.63 -4.19
C ARG A 8 2.57 20.77 -2.95
N GLN A 9 3.83 20.63 -2.55
CA GLN A 9 4.22 19.82 -1.39
C GLN A 9 3.75 20.46 -0.09
N GLU A 10 3.83 21.80 0.03
CA GLU A 10 3.28 22.54 1.16
C GLU A 10 1.76 22.39 1.25
N ALA A 11 1.05 22.47 0.11
CA ALA A 11 -0.39 22.26 0.06
C ALA A 11 -0.77 20.82 0.48
N PHE A 12 -0.06 19.81 -0.01
CA PHE A 12 -0.25 18.42 0.38
C PHE A 12 -0.02 18.21 1.89
N ARG A 13 1.08 18.77 2.43
CA ARG A 13 1.40 18.71 3.86
C ARG A 13 0.32 19.36 4.71
N ALA A 14 -0.15 20.54 4.31
CA ALA A 14 -1.21 21.26 5.00
C ALA A 14 -2.54 20.48 4.97
N GLU A 15 -2.87 19.85 3.84
CA GLU A 15 -4.05 19.00 3.71
C GLU A 15 -3.96 17.77 4.62
N ALA A 16 -2.83 17.06 4.62
CA ALA A 16 -2.58 15.91 5.49
C ALA A 16 -2.74 16.28 6.96
N ARG A 17 -2.11 17.38 7.39
CA ARG A 17 -2.21 17.91 8.75
C ARG A 17 -3.66 18.22 9.14
N GLY A 18 -4.38 18.95 8.29
CA GLY A 18 -5.76 19.33 8.54
C GLY A 18 -6.68 18.13 8.64
N TRP A 19 -6.50 17.15 7.75
CA TRP A 19 -7.28 15.92 7.77
C TRP A 19 -6.99 15.08 9.03
N LEU A 20 -5.71 14.89 9.37
CA LEU A 20 -5.32 14.14 10.57
C LEU A 20 -5.85 14.80 11.85
N ALA A 21 -5.72 16.13 11.98
CA ALA A 21 -6.25 16.87 13.13
C ALA A 21 -7.77 16.71 13.32
N ALA A 22 -8.51 16.54 12.22
CA ALA A 22 -9.97 16.35 12.26
C ALA A 22 -10.41 14.90 12.56
N HIS A 23 -9.56 13.90 12.29
CA HIS A 23 -9.98 12.49 12.32
C HIS A 23 -9.24 11.64 13.35
N VAL A 24 -8.01 12.00 13.74
CA VAL A 24 -7.25 11.25 14.75
C VAL A 24 -8.05 11.22 16.06
N PRO A 25 -8.26 10.03 16.67
CA PRO A 25 -8.99 9.92 17.93
C PRO A 25 -8.34 10.75 19.04
N ALA A 26 -9.15 11.49 19.80
CA ALA A 26 -8.67 12.31 20.92
C ALA A 26 -8.06 11.47 22.05
N ALA A 27 -8.56 10.25 22.24
CA ALA A 27 -7.98 9.27 23.16
C ALA A 27 -7.19 8.22 22.38
N PRO A 28 -6.01 7.78 22.86
CA PRO A 28 -5.27 6.69 22.23
C PRO A 28 -6.11 5.42 22.13
N LEU A 29 -5.98 4.70 21.01
CA LEU A 29 -6.61 3.39 20.86
C LEU A 29 -5.98 2.36 21.82
N PRO A 30 -6.71 1.30 22.20
CA PRO A 30 -6.13 0.18 22.91
C PRO A 30 -4.99 -0.44 22.11
N SER A 31 -4.07 -1.12 22.80
CA SER A 31 -2.89 -1.72 22.18
C SER A 31 -3.25 -2.59 20.97
N LEU A 32 -2.61 -2.32 19.82
CA LEU A 32 -2.75 -3.09 18.58
C LEU A 32 -2.42 -4.58 18.71
N GLU A 33 -1.78 -4.98 19.81
CA GLU A 33 -1.37 -6.36 20.12
C GLU A 33 -2.47 -7.09 20.93
N THR A 34 -3.68 -6.54 21.01
CA THR A 34 -4.87 -7.19 21.59
C THR A 34 -5.93 -7.33 20.50
N ALA A 35 -6.86 -8.28 20.65
CA ALA A 35 -7.94 -8.45 19.67
C ALA A 35 -8.81 -7.17 19.54
N GLU A 36 -9.15 -6.56 20.67
CA GLU A 36 -9.91 -5.31 20.71
C GLU A 36 -9.15 -4.14 20.07
N GLY A 37 -7.89 -3.93 20.47
CA GLY A 37 -7.09 -2.86 19.91
C GLY A 37 -6.81 -3.07 18.42
N PHE A 38 -6.48 -4.29 17.99
CA PHE A 38 -6.30 -4.60 16.58
C PHE A 38 -7.57 -4.28 15.76
N ALA A 39 -8.76 -4.60 16.27
CA ALA A 39 -10.02 -4.23 15.63
C ALA A 39 -10.23 -2.71 15.57
N ALA A 40 -9.88 -1.97 16.63
CA ALA A 40 -9.94 -0.51 16.67
C ALA A 40 -8.95 0.11 15.66
N HIS A 41 -7.72 -0.40 15.60
CA HIS A 41 -6.73 0.03 14.61
C HIS A 41 -7.15 -0.32 13.18
N ARG A 42 -7.81 -1.47 12.95
CA ARG A 42 -8.42 -1.79 11.64
C ARG A 42 -9.56 -0.84 11.28
N ALA A 43 -10.36 -0.39 12.25
CA ALA A 43 -11.36 0.64 12.03
C ALA A 43 -10.72 1.98 11.65
N TRP A 44 -9.58 2.32 12.25
CA TRP A 44 -8.80 3.48 11.87
C TRP A 44 -8.27 3.41 10.43
N GLU A 45 -7.82 2.24 9.95
CA GLU A 45 -7.44 2.05 8.54
C GLU A 45 -8.60 2.36 7.58
N ARG A 46 -9.83 1.99 7.94
CA ARG A 46 -11.03 2.35 7.16
C ARG A 46 -11.27 3.86 7.14
N THR A 47 -11.04 4.55 8.26
CA THR A 47 -11.10 6.02 8.32
C THR A 47 -10.05 6.64 7.40
N LEU A 48 -8.80 6.18 7.45
CA LEU A 48 -7.74 6.62 6.54
C LEU A 48 -8.13 6.40 5.07
N ALA A 49 -8.66 5.22 4.75
CA ALA A 49 -9.09 4.88 3.40
C ALA A 49 -10.21 5.78 2.87
N SER A 50 -11.11 6.25 3.73
CA SER A 50 -12.18 7.20 3.35
C SER A 50 -11.64 8.54 2.82
N GLY A 51 -10.43 8.93 3.25
CA GLY A 51 -9.68 10.08 2.74
C GLY A 51 -8.54 9.72 1.78
N ARG A 52 -8.43 8.45 1.36
CA ARG A 52 -7.32 7.90 0.56
C ARG A 52 -5.94 8.05 1.21
N TRP A 53 -5.87 8.12 2.55
CA TRP A 53 -4.61 8.31 3.30
C TRP A 53 -3.92 7.00 3.70
N SER A 54 -4.58 5.85 3.54
CA SER A 54 -4.04 4.55 3.94
C SER A 54 -2.89 4.05 3.04
N ALA A 55 -2.89 4.46 1.77
CA ALA A 55 -1.90 4.07 0.76
C ALA A 55 -1.54 5.24 -0.17
N VAL A 56 -1.04 6.34 0.39
CA VAL A 56 -0.88 7.63 -0.33
C VAL A 56 -0.08 7.54 -1.63
N THR A 57 0.93 6.67 -1.71
CA THR A 57 1.80 6.52 -2.90
C THR A 57 1.16 5.72 -4.02
N TRP A 58 0.08 4.98 -3.77
CA TRP A 58 -0.50 4.11 -4.78
C TRP A 58 -1.29 4.91 -5.83
N PRO A 59 -1.46 4.37 -7.05
CA PRO A 59 -2.38 4.92 -8.03
C PRO A 59 -3.80 5.08 -7.49
N GLU A 60 -4.52 6.09 -7.97
CA GLU A 60 -5.90 6.37 -7.51
C GLU A 60 -6.86 5.22 -7.81
N GLU A 61 -6.66 4.48 -8.91
CA GLU A 61 -7.47 3.29 -9.27
C GLU A 61 -7.44 2.18 -8.21
N TYR A 62 -6.39 2.14 -7.37
CA TYR A 62 -6.27 1.18 -6.27
C TYR A 62 -6.52 1.82 -4.89
N GLY A 63 -7.07 3.04 -4.84
CA GLY A 63 -7.44 3.74 -3.61
C GLY A 63 -6.35 4.62 -3.00
N GLY A 64 -5.24 4.86 -3.72
CA GLY A 64 -4.18 5.75 -3.28
C GLY A 64 -4.36 7.21 -3.72
N ARG A 65 -3.27 7.99 -3.66
CA ARG A 65 -3.26 9.40 -4.07
C ARG A 65 -2.20 9.75 -5.12
N GLY A 66 -1.47 8.76 -5.61
CA GLY A 66 -0.35 8.95 -6.53
C GLY A 66 0.72 9.88 -5.95
N ALA A 67 0.89 9.87 -4.62
CA ALA A 67 1.84 10.73 -3.94
C ALA A 67 3.28 10.34 -4.35
N SER A 68 4.09 11.35 -4.62
CA SER A 68 5.53 11.21 -4.77
C SER A 68 6.19 10.75 -3.48
N VAL A 69 7.45 10.30 -3.56
CA VAL A 69 8.23 9.89 -2.38
C VAL A 69 8.33 11.02 -1.36
N LEU A 70 8.52 12.27 -1.81
CA LEU A 70 8.60 13.41 -0.89
C LEU A 70 7.24 13.72 -0.25
N GLU A 71 6.13 13.67 -1.00
CA GLU A 71 4.78 13.79 -0.42
C GLU A 71 4.50 12.66 0.59
N TRP A 72 4.94 11.43 0.33
CA TRP A 72 4.85 10.34 1.31
C TRP A 72 5.62 10.65 2.60
N LEU A 73 6.87 11.13 2.51
CA LEU A 73 7.64 11.53 3.68
C LEU A 73 6.94 12.64 4.48
N LEU A 74 6.39 13.64 3.79
CA LEU A 74 5.60 14.70 4.44
C LEU A 74 4.37 14.14 5.13
N PHE A 75 3.66 13.18 4.53
CA PHE A 75 2.55 12.50 5.18
C PHE A 75 2.99 11.74 6.43
N GLU A 76 4.09 10.99 6.36
CA GLU A 76 4.61 10.24 7.52
C GLU A 76 5.04 11.17 8.67
N GLU A 77 5.64 12.32 8.36
CA GLU A 77 5.96 13.37 9.35
C GLU A 77 4.70 13.90 10.04
N GLU A 78 3.67 14.27 9.28
CA GLU A 78 2.42 14.79 9.84
C GLU A 78 1.65 13.69 10.61
N TYR A 79 1.69 12.45 10.13
CA TYR A 79 1.09 11.29 10.80
C TYR A 79 1.71 11.06 12.19
N TYR A 80 3.05 11.12 12.25
CA TYR A 80 3.78 11.02 13.51
C TYR A 80 3.49 12.22 14.42
N ALA A 81 3.53 13.45 13.90
CA ALA A 81 3.26 14.67 14.66
C ALA A 81 1.84 14.70 15.25
N ALA A 82 0.86 14.11 14.55
CA ALA A 82 -0.52 14.02 15.01
C ALA A 82 -0.74 12.96 16.11
N GLY A 83 0.26 12.13 16.42
CA GLY A 83 0.09 11.00 17.36
C GLY A 83 -0.94 9.97 16.86
N ALA A 84 -1.05 9.81 15.53
CA ALA A 84 -2.07 8.98 14.93
C ALA A 84 -1.89 7.48 15.29
N PRO A 85 -2.98 6.70 15.33
CA PRO A 85 -2.92 5.29 15.72
C PRO A 85 -1.96 4.46 14.84
N GLY A 86 -1.38 3.40 15.41
CA GLY A 86 -0.61 2.42 14.63
C GLY A 86 -1.40 1.85 13.44
N ARG A 87 -0.69 1.56 12.34
CA ARG A 87 -1.28 1.01 11.12
C ARG A 87 -1.13 -0.50 11.07
N VAL A 88 -2.24 -1.24 11.04
CA VAL A 88 -2.25 -2.71 10.97
C VAL A 88 -2.04 -3.20 9.54
N SER A 89 -2.41 -2.41 8.53
CA SER A 89 -2.31 -2.78 7.11
C SER A 89 -0.89 -2.63 6.53
N GLN A 90 0.04 -2.05 7.29
CA GLN A 90 1.36 -1.62 6.80
C GLN A 90 2.20 -2.76 6.17
N ASN A 91 2.09 -3.99 6.68
CA ASN A 91 2.78 -5.14 6.07
C ASN A 91 2.30 -5.38 4.63
N GLY A 92 0.99 -5.39 4.40
CA GLY A 92 0.44 -5.50 3.06
C GLY A 92 0.85 -4.30 2.21
N VAL A 93 0.66 -3.09 2.75
CA VAL A 93 0.81 -1.85 1.97
C VAL A 93 2.26 -1.61 1.55
N SER A 94 3.21 -1.84 2.44
CA SER A 94 4.63 -1.50 2.24
C SER A 94 5.47 -2.67 1.74
N LEU A 95 5.02 -3.93 1.85
CA LEU A 95 5.83 -5.09 1.48
C LEU A 95 5.20 -5.93 0.37
N LEU A 96 3.91 -6.27 0.47
CA LEU A 96 3.24 -7.12 -0.53
C LEU A 96 2.87 -6.33 -1.79
N ALA A 97 2.26 -5.16 -1.62
CA ALA A 97 1.76 -4.39 -2.76
C ALA A 97 2.84 -3.95 -3.76
N PRO A 98 4.06 -3.52 -3.37
CA PRO A 98 5.13 -3.26 -4.34
C PRO A 98 5.43 -4.49 -5.22
N THR A 99 5.46 -5.69 -4.63
CA THR A 99 5.64 -6.93 -5.39
C THR A 99 4.47 -7.19 -6.36
N LEU A 100 3.23 -6.88 -5.97
CA LEU A 100 2.06 -7.00 -6.86
C LEU A 100 2.05 -5.95 -7.98
N PHE A 101 2.57 -4.74 -7.74
CA PHE A 101 2.75 -3.74 -8.79
C PHE A 101 3.76 -4.20 -9.83
N ASP A 102 4.90 -4.74 -9.39
CA ASP A 102 5.99 -5.13 -10.29
C ASP A 102 5.78 -6.49 -10.97
N HIS A 103 5.17 -7.44 -10.27
CA HIS A 103 5.13 -8.85 -10.68
C HIS A 103 3.73 -9.48 -10.65
N GLY A 104 2.74 -8.79 -10.09
CA GLY A 104 1.37 -9.30 -10.05
C GLY A 104 0.69 -9.26 -11.42
N SER A 105 -0.31 -10.12 -11.62
CA SER A 105 -1.24 -10.00 -12.75
C SER A 105 -2.19 -8.82 -12.56
N ALA A 106 -2.88 -8.40 -13.63
CA ALA A 106 -3.90 -7.37 -13.53
C ALA A 106 -5.07 -7.80 -12.61
N GLU A 107 -5.44 -9.08 -12.70
CA GLU A 107 -6.46 -9.70 -11.86
C GLU A 107 -6.05 -9.73 -10.39
N GLN A 108 -4.78 -10.06 -10.09
CA GLN A 108 -4.25 -10.01 -8.73
C GLN A 108 -4.31 -8.59 -8.16
N ARG A 109 -3.82 -7.59 -8.91
CA ARG A 109 -3.87 -6.19 -8.47
C ARG A 109 -5.31 -5.71 -8.20
N ALA A 110 -6.23 -5.98 -9.12
CA ALA A 110 -7.63 -5.58 -8.99
C ALA A 110 -8.33 -6.26 -7.81
N ARG A 111 -8.03 -7.54 -7.56
CA ARG A 111 -8.62 -8.31 -6.45
C ARG A 111 -8.04 -7.96 -5.09
N ILE A 112 -6.73 -7.70 -5.00
CA ILE A 112 -6.00 -7.66 -3.72
C ILE A 112 -5.79 -6.24 -3.21
N LEU A 113 -5.43 -5.30 -4.08
CA LEU A 113 -5.02 -3.96 -3.64
C LEU A 113 -6.17 -3.15 -3.04
N PRO A 114 -7.37 -3.06 -3.65
CA PRO A 114 -8.42 -2.21 -3.10
C PRO A 114 -8.92 -2.65 -1.70
N PRO A 115 -9.19 -3.95 -1.42
CA PRO A 115 -9.54 -4.38 -0.05
C PRO A 115 -8.42 -4.15 0.96
N MET A 116 -7.15 -4.28 0.53
CA MET A 116 -5.99 -3.98 1.38
C MET A 116 -5.92 -2.49 1.73
N ALA A 117 -6.07 -1.60 0.75
CA ALA A 117 -6.09 -0.15 0.95
C ALA A 117 -7.24 0.28 1.87
N ARG A 118 -8.38 -0.41 1.84
CA ARG A 118 -9.52 -0.14 2.73
C ARG A 118 -9.38 -0.74 4.13
N GLY A 119 -8.32 -1.51 4.41
CA GLY A 119 -8.17 -2.22 5.69
C GLY A 119 -9.22 -3.32 5.89
N GLU A 120 -9.85 -3.81 4.82
CA GLU A 120 -10.78 -4.94 4.84
C GLU A 120 -10.02 -6.27 4.96
N VAL A 121 -8.84 -6.34 4.34
CA VAL A 121 -7.94 -7.49 4.40
C VAL A 121 -6.56 -7.02 4.88
N VAL A 122 -6.18 -7.45 6.08
CA VAL A 122 -4.88 -7.21 6.69
C VAL A 122 -3.97 -8.41 6.45
N TRP A 123 -2.72 -8.11 6.08
CA TRP A 123 -1.74 -9.10 5.67
C TRP A 123 -0.60 -9.24 6.68
N ALA A 124 -0.21 -10.47 6.98
CA ALA A 124 0.98 -10.79 7.74
C ALA A 124 2.14 -11.26 6.84
N GLN A 125 3.37 -10.99 7.28
CA GLN A 125 4.57 -11.45 6.61
C GLN A 125 4.96 -12.84 7.10
N ALA A 126 5.30 -13.74 6.18
CA ALA A 126 5.65 -15.14 6.44
C ALA A 126 6.99 -15.51 5.77
N TRP A 127 8.04 -14.73 6.05
CA TRP A 127 9.38 -14.94 5.48
C TRP A 127 10.26 -15.80 6.37
N SER A 128 10.54 -15.32 7.58
CA SER A 128 11.48 -15.93 8.51
C SER A 128 11.00 -17.28 9.02
N GLU A 129 11.98 -18.14 9.28
CA GLU A 129 11.82 -19.46 9.89
C GLU A 129 12.71 -19.53 11.13
N PRO A 130 12.46 -20.44 12.08
CA PRO A 130 13.32 -20.59 13.27
C PRO A 130 14.81 -20.72 12.90
N GLU A 131 15.08 -21.40 11.78
CA GLU A 131 16.43 -21.68 11.26
C GLU A 131 16.91 -20.64 10.22
N ALA A 132 16.07 -19.69 9.81
CA ALA A 132 16.35 -18.76 8.69
C ALA A 132 15.76 -17.36 8.93
N GLY A 133 16.64 -16.43 9.36
CA GLY A 133 16.34 -15.00 9.52
C GLY A 133 17.00 -14.17 8.42
N SER A 134 18.20 -13.65 8.72
CA SER A 134 18.99 -12.82 7.78
C SER A 134 19.37 -13.56 6.50
N ASP A 135 19.64 -14.87 6.58
CA ASP A 135 19.83 -15.74 5.41
C ASP A 135 18.50 -16.33 4.96
N LEU A 136 17.66 -15.48 4.37
CA LEU A 136 16.34 -15.86 3.90
C LEU A 136 16.37 -16.93 2.81
N ALA A 137 17.46 -17.00 2.02
CA ALA A 137 17.60 -17.99 0.96
C ALA A 137 17.73 -19.42 1.51
N SER A 138 18.15 -19.59 2.76
CA SER A 138 18.27 -20.90 3.42
C SER A 138 16.97 -21.47 3.97
N LEU A 139 15.83 -20.81 3.75
CA LEU A 139 14.51 -21.29 4.15
C LEU A 139 14.22 -22.74 3.67
N ARG A 140 13.47 -23.47 4.48
CA ARG A 140 13.15 -24.90 4.33
C ARG A 140 11.67 -25.15 4.12
N SER A 141 10.76 -24.23 4.46
CA SER A 141 9.34 -24.40 4.14
C SER A 141 9.17 -24.59 2.64
N THR A 142 8.32 -25.53 2.25
CA THR A 142 8.20 -26.01 0.87
C THR A 142 6.88 -25.60 0.24
N ALA A 143 6.88 -25.50 -1.09
CA ALA A 143 5.68 -25.42 -1.91
C ALA A 143 5.76 -26.55 -2.94
N ARG A 144 4.93 -27.59 -2.78
CA ARG A 144 4.86 -28.72 -3.72
C ARG A 144 3.74 -28.50 -4.72
N ARG A 145 3.96 -28.80 -6.00
CA ARG A 145 2.89 -28.72 -7.01
C ARG A 145 1.72 -29.66 -6.68
N ALA A 146 0.52 -29.18 -6.93
CA ALA A 146 -0.75 -29.91 -6.83
C ALA A 146 -1.69 -29.46 -7.97
N ASP A 147 -2.78 -30.20 -8.17
CA ASP A 147 -3.75 -29.86 -9.20
C ASP A 147 -4.36 -28.48 -8.94
N GLY A 148 -4.19 -27.55 -9.89
CA GLY A 148 -4.68 -26.18 -9.78
C GLY A 148 -3.91 -25.26 -8.81
N GLY A 149 -2.77 -25.70 -8.27
CA GLY A 149 -2.01 -24.89 -7.33
C GLY A 149 -0.80 -25.55 -6.68
N TRP A 150 -0.67 -25.32 -5.37
CA TRP A 150 0.45 -25.74 -4.55
C TRP A 150 0.00 -26.18 -3.16
N LEU A 151 0.79 -27.03 -2.51
CA LEU A 151 0.64 -27.41 -1.12
C LEU A 151 1.84 -26.89 -0.33
N LEU A 152 1.58 -26.10 0.71
CA LEU A 152 2.59 -25.50 1.56
C LEU A 152 2.79 -26.31 2.83
N SER A 153 4.05 -26.61 3.15
CA SER A 153 4.41 -27.27 4.40
C SER A 153 5.64 -26.62 5.04
N GLY A 154 5.60 -26.41 6.36
CA GLY A 154 6.73 -25.88 7.11
C GLY A 154 6.32 -25.01 8.31
N GLN A 155 7.28 -24.22 8.80
CA GLN A 155 7.10 -23.33 9.93
C GLN A 155 7.68 -21.96 9.62
N LYS A 156 6.87 -20.92 9.82
CA LYS A 156 7.30 -19.52 9.81
C LYS A 156 7.26 -18.97 11.23
N THR A 157 8.10 -17.98 11.50
CA THR A 157 8.20 -17.35 12.82
C THR A 157 8.40 -15.85 12.69
N TRP A 158 8.24 -15.14 13.81
CA TRP A 158 8.30 -13.68 13.89
C TRP A 158 7.31 -12.96 12.96
N SER A 159 6.21 -13.63 12.58
CA SER A 159 5.18 -13.05 11.71
C SER A 159 4.42 -11.96 12.46
N SER A 160 4.84 -10.71 12.28
CA SER A 160 4.18 -9.55 12.90
C SER A 160 2.72 -9.48 12.48
N ARG A 161 1.84 -9.22 13.45
CA ARG A 161 0.38 -9.08 13.26
C ARG A 161 -0.37 -10.36 12.87
N ALA A 162 0.32 -11.50 12.67
CA ALA A 162 -0.31 -12.74 12.23
C ALA A 162 -1.34 -13.30 13.22
N ALA A 163 -1.25 -12.95 14.51
CA ALA A 163 -2.26 -13.35 15.49
C ALA A 163 -3.68 -12.83 15.19
N PHE A 164 -3.81 -11.75 14.39
CA PHE A 164 -5.09 -11.10 14.10
C PHE A 164 -5.30 -10.72 12.61
N ALA A 165 -4.30 -10.95 11.75
CA ALA A 165 -4.40 -10.70 10.31
C ALA A 165 -5.30 -11.73 9.62
N ASP A 166 -5.80 -11.42 8.43
CA ASP A 166 -6.70 -12.31 7.68
C ASP A 166 -5.93 -13.24 6.74
N ARG A 167 -4.83 -12.74 6.16
CA ARG A 167 -4.01 -13.47 5.19
C ARG A 167 -2.53 -13.30 5.47
N ALA A 168 -1.72 -14.17 4.90
CA ALA A 168 -0.28 -14.07 4.93
C ALA A 168 0.32 -14.18 3.52
N PHE A 169 1.53 -13.64 3.37
CA PHE A 169 2.33 -13.77 2.16
C PHE A 169 3.76 -14.14 2.53
N GLY A 170 4.38 -15.01 1.74
CA GLY A 170 5.67 -15.57 2.10
C GLY A 170 6.43 -16.22 0.95
N LEU A 171 7.66 -16.60 1.25
CA LEU A 171 8.53 -17.34 0.33
C LEU A 171 8.60 -18.80 0.76
N PHE A 172 8.50 -19.68 -0.23
CA PHE A 172 8.53 -21.12 -0.07
C PHE A 172 9.43 -21.76 -1.11
N ARG A 173 10.08 -22.84 -0.73
CA ARG A 173 10.95 -23.58 -1.60
C ARG A 173 10.15 -24.52 -2.50
N SER A 174 10.07 -24.20 -3.78
CA SER A 174 9.38 -25.00 -4.79
C SER A 174 10.29 -25.97 -5.53
N HIS A 175 11.58 -25.65 -5.64
CA HIS A 175 12.58 -26.53 -6.23
C HIS A 175 13.96 -26.30 -5.63
N ARG A 176 14.87 -27.25 -5.82
CA ARG A 176 16.32 -27.08 -5.62
C ARG A 176 17.01 -27.62 -6.86
N GLU A 177 17.66 -26.74 -7.60
CA GLU A 177 18.54 -27.14 -8.70
C GLU A 177 19.96 -27.31 -8.14
N PRO A 178 20.57 -28.51 -8.28
CA PRO A 178 21.95 -28.72 -7.83
C PRO A 178 22.91 -27.71 -8.47
N GLY A 179 23.73 -27.06 -7.64
CA GLY A 179 24.69 -26.04 -8.11
C GLY A 179 24.09 -24.66 -8.42
N ALA A 180 22.76 -24.49 -8.35
CA ALA A 180 22.14 -23.18 -8.52
C ALA A 180 22.29 -22.29 -7.27
N PRO A 181 22.30 -20.95 -7.42
CA PRO A 181 22.30 -20.03 -6.29
C PRO A 181 21.16 -20.30 -5.29
N PRO A 182 21.37 -20.14 -3.96
CA PRO A 182 20.38 -20.51 -2.94
C PRO A 182 18.99 -19.86 -3.06
N HIS A 183 18.91 -18.69 -3.68
CA HIS A 183 17.68 -17.94 -3.93
C HIS A 183 16.88 -18.45 -5.14
N ARG A 184 17.49 -19.23 -6.04
CA ARG A 184 16.76 -20.01 -7.04
C ARG A 184 16.00 -21.10 -6.31
N GLY A 185 14.81 -21.43 -6.78
CA GLY A 185 13.96 -22.39 -6.07
C GLY A 185 12.90 -21.79 -5.18
N LEU A 186 12.84 -20.47 -5.03
CA LEU A 186 11.87 -19.81 -4.17
C LEU A 186 10.66 -19.32 -4.99
N THR A 187 9.47 -19.53 -4.43
CA THR A 187 8.20 -19.07 -4.97
C THR A 187 7.51 -18.21 -3.92
N TYR A 188 6.89 -17.12 -4.37
CA TYR A 188 6.17 -16.20 -3.51
C TYR A 188 4.69 -16.53 -3.56
N LEU A 189 4.10 -16.86 -2.42
CA LEU A 189 2.71 -17.30 -2.32
C LEU A 189 1.95 -16.49 -1.29
N MET A 190 0.66 -16.31 -1.55
CA MET A 190 -0.33 -15.70 -0.67
C MET A 190 -1.29 -16.78 -0.19
N PHE A 191 -1.69 -16.75 1.07
CA PHE A 191 -2.61 -17.75 1.63
C PHE A 191 -3.46 -17.17 2.76
N PRO A 192 -4.69 -17.67 2.96
CA PRO A 192 -5.51 -17.30 4.11
C PRO A 192 -4.93 -17.86 5.41
N LEU A 193 -5.03 -17.10 6.52
CA LEU A 193 -4.56 -17.57 7.83
C LEU A 193 -5.56 -18.51 8.52
N ASP A 194 -6.81 -18.56 8.03
CA ASP A 194 -7.85 -19.51 8.44
C ASP A 194 -7.98 -20.73 7.53
N ALA A 195 -7.04 -20.91 6.59
CA ALA A 195 -7.05 -22.06 5.68
C ALA A 195 -6.88 -23.39 6.44
N PRO A 196 -7.50 -24.49 5.98
CA PRO A 196 -7.18 -25.82 6.48
C PRO A 196 -5.67 -26.10 6.42
N GLY A 197 -5.12 -26.62 7.52
CA GLY A 197 -3.68 -26.90 7.65
C GLY A 197 -2.84 -25.73 8.19
N VAL A 198 -3.43 -24.54 8.39
CA VAL A 198 -2.76 -23.41 9.05
C VAL A 198 -3.01 -23.44 10.55
N THR A 199 -1.95 -23.40 11.34
CA THR A 199 -2.03 -23.13 12.79
C THR A 199 -1.24 -21.87 13.11
N VAL A 200 -1.93 -20.87 13.66
CA VAL A 200 -1.33 -19.63 14.14
C VAL A 200 -1.08 -19.75 15.63
N ARG A 201 0.19 -19.65 16.05
CA ARG A 201 0.59 -19.66 17.47
C ARG A 201 1.20 -18.32 17.86
N PRO A 202 0.48 -17.47 18.61
CA PRO A 202 1.00 -16.17 19.02
C PRO A 202 2.27 -16.28 19.87
N ILE A 203 3.22 -15.38 19.65
CA ILE A 203 4.42 -15.20 20.47
C ILE A 203 4.23 -13.91 21.28
N GLY A 204 4.27 -14.05 22.60
CA GLY A 204 4.26 -12.92 23.53
C GLY A 204 5.58 -12.15 23.52
N ARG A 205 5.50 -10.82 23.58
CA ARG A 205 6.64 -9.96 23.92
C ARG A 205 6.98 -10.07 25.42
N LEU A 206 8.00 -9.33 25.85
CA LEU A 206 8.34 -9.20 27.29
C LEU A 206 7.17 -8.73 28.17
N ASP A 207 6.20 -7.99 27.60
CA ASP A 207 4.98 -7.55 28.29
C ASP A 207 3.80 -8.52 28.13
N GLY A 208 4.04 -9.71 27.58
CA GLY A 208 3.06 -10.80 27.43
C GLY A 208 2.09 -10.63 26.25
N LYS A 209 2.12 -9.51 25.51
CA LYS A 209 1.17 -9.27 24.42
C LYS A 209 1.59 -9.96 23.11
N PRO A 210 0.64 -10.54 22.35
CA PRO A 210 0.92 -11.26 21.10
C PRO A 210 1.19 -10.32 19.93
N ALA A 211 2.41 -9.79 19.85
CA ALA A 211 2.82 -8.93 18.73
C ALA A 211 3.20 -9.72 17.46
N PHE A 212 3.66 -10.95 17.66
CA PHE A 212 4.12 -11.86 16.61
C PHE A 212 3.37 -13.18 16.68
N ALA A 213 3.53 -14.01 15.66
CA ALA A 213 3.11 -15.41 15.73
C ALA A 213 4.09 -16.31 14.99
N GLU A 214 4.06 -17.58 15.33
CA GLU A 214 4.50 -18.68 14.49
C GLU A 214 3.34 -19.16 13.64
N LEU A 215 3.65 -19.58 12.42
CA LEU A 215 2.71 -20.19 11.49
C LEU A 215 3.20 -21.60 11.22
N PHE A 216 2.41 -22.60 11.58
CA PHE A 216 2.63 -23.98 11.17
C PHE A 216 1.73 -24.26 9.98
N LEU A 217 2.32 -24.84 8.93
CA LEU A 217 1.66 -25.11 7.66
C LEU A 217 1.78 -26.61 7.41
N ASP A 218 0.62 -27.27 7.33
CA ASP A 218 0.50 -28.70 7.05
C ASP A 218 -0.33 -28.90 5.78
N GLU A 219 0.36 -29.09 4.65
CA GLU A 219 -0.23 -29.27 3.32
C GLU A 219 -1.31 -28.23 2.96
N VAL A 220 -1.05 -26.96 3.27
CA VAL A 220 -1.99 -25.86 3.01
C VAL A 220 -2.10 -25.62 1.51
N PHE A 221 -3.30 -25.79 0.95
CA PHE A 221 -3.56 -25.56 -0.47
C PHE A 221 -3.58 -24.07 -0.81
N VAL A 222 -2.83 -23.71 -1.87
CA VAL A 222 -2.80 -22.37 -2.44
C VAL A 222 -3.07 -22.44 -3.94
N PRO A 223 -4.12 -21.78 -4.46
CA PRO A 223 -4.43 -21.82 -5.88
C PRO A 223 -3.41 -21.03 -6.70
N ASP A 224 -3.28 -21.37 -7.98
CA ASP A 224 -2.34 -20.72 -8.91
C ASP A 224 -2.53 -19.20 -9.04
N GLU A 225 -3.73 -18.67 -8.77
CA GLU A 225 -4.03 -17.24 -8.78
C GLU A 225 -3.46 -16.46 -7.58
N ASP A 226 -3.04 -17.17 -6.51
CA ASP A 226 -2.43 -16.59 -5.31
C ASP A 226 -0.89 -16.77 -5.30
N VAL A 227 -0.33 -17.16 -6.45
CA VAL A 227 1.12 -17.25 -6.69
C VAL A 227 1.61 -15.98 -7.38
N ILE A 228 2.63 -15.33 -6.83
CA ILE A 228 3.29 -14.20 -7.49
C ILE A 228 4.52 -14.73 -8.22
N PHE A 229 4.50 -14.62 -9.55
CA PHE A 229 5.56 -15.14 -10.40
C PHE A 229 6.66 -14.08 -10.60
N PHE A 230 7.84 -14.34 -10.05
CA PHE A 230 9.04 -13.61 -10.45
C PHE A 230 9.49 -14.14 -11.81
N SER A 231 9.64 -13.26 -12.80
CA SER A 231 10.23 -13.57 -14.10
C SER A 231 11.66 -14.12 -13.91
N GLY A 232 11.78 -15.44 -13.80
CA GLY A 232 13.01 -16.16 -13.45
C GLY A 232 12.79 -17.49 -12.70
N ALA A 233 11.64 -17.68 -12.05
CA ALA A 233 11.24 -18.93 -11.40
C ALA A 233 10.18 -19.67 -12.23
N GLY A 234 10.62 -20.35 -13.29
CA GLY A 234 9.90 -21.47 -13.91
C GLY A 234 8.55 -21.17 -14.59
N LEU A 235 8.59 -20.60 -15.79
CA LEU A 235 7.58 -20.90 -16.82
C LEU A 235 8.17 -21.95 -17.77
N ALA A 236 8.27 -23.19 -17.30
CA ALA A 236 8.31 -24.35 -18.20
C ALA A 236 6.99 -25.09 -17.99
N GLY A 237 6.01 -24.87 -18.87
CA GLY A 237 4.80 -25.69 -18.90
C GLY A 237 3.45 -24.98 -19.05
N ARG A 238 3.36 -23.64 -19.08
CA ARG A 238 2.07 -22.96 -19.32
C ARG A 238 1.75 -22.73 -20.81
N ASP A 239 2.72 -22.91 -21.71
CA ASP A 239 2.51 -22.62 -23.15
C ASP A 239 1.99 -23.81 -23.99
N GLU A 240 1.92 -25.03 -23.46
CA GLU A 240 1.56 -26.19 -24.30
C GLU A 240 0.04 -26.41 -24.47
N HIS A 241 -0.83 -25.72 -23.73
CA HIS A 241 -2.29 -25.95 -23.82
C HIS A 241 -3.12 -24.72 -24.24
N ARG A 242 -2.48 -23.61 -24.61
CA ARG A 242 -3.18 -22.41 -25.08
C ARG A 242 -2.52 -21.84 -26.33
N GLY A 243 -2.52 -22.61 -27.43
CA GLY A 243 -1.74 -22.22 -28.62
C GLY A 243 -2.16 -22.76 -29.98
N GLN A 244 -3.40 -23.23 -30.17
CA GLN A 244 -3.96 -23.44 -31.51
C GLN A 244 -5.26 -22.65 -31.64
N ARG A 245 -5.13 -21.34 -31.89
CA ARG A 245 -6.01 -20.53 -32.76
C ARG A 245 -5.55 -19.06 -32.78
N ALA A 246 -5.49 -18.54 -34.01
CA ALA A 246 -5.37 -17.13 -34.41
C ALA A 246 -4.04 -16.40 -34.12
N ARG A 247 -3.10 -16.50 -35.07
CA ARG A 247 -2.11 -15.44 -35.31
C ARG A 247 -2.81 -14.29 -36.03
N ALA A 248 -2.90 -13.13 -35.40
CA ALA A 248 -3.10 -11.85 -36.07
C ALA A 248 -1.90 -10.98 -35.70
N ASP A 249 -1.18 -10.49 -36.70
CA ASP A 249 0.02 -9.67 -36.49
C ASP A 249 -0.33 -8.33 -35.82
N PRO A 250 0.50 -7.84 -34.87
CA PRO A 250 0.33 -6.53 -34.29
C PRO A 250 0.70 -5.41 -35.29
N PRO A 251 -0.01 -4.26 -35.29
CA PRO A 251 0.30 -3.16 -36.19
C PRO A 251 1.58 -2.43 -35.74
N GLN A 252 2.46 -2.15 -36.70
CA GLN A 252 3.70 -1.40 -36.50
C GLN A 252 3.43 0.11 -36.29
N PRO A 253 4.16 0.79 -35.38
CA PRO A 253 4.00 2.23 -35.16
C PRO A 253 4.63 3.06 -36.30
N ARG A 254 3.92 4.10 -36.75
CA ARG A 254 4.41 5.08 -37.74
C ARG A 254 5.26 6.17 -37.07
N PRO A 255 6.31 6.69 -37.73
CA PRO A 255 7.12 7.78 -37.19
C PRO A 255 6.41 9.13 -37.29
N LEU A 256 6.53 9.94 -36.23
CA LEU A 256 6.04 11.32 -36.15
C LEU A 256 6.95 12.26 -36.93
N HIS A 257 6.52 12.71 -38.11
CA HIS A 257 7.12 13.86 -38.80
C HIS A 257 6.65 15.17 -38.17
N GLY A 258 7.63 16.03 -37.83
CA GLY A 258 7.43 17.33 -37.19
C GLY A 258 6.53 18.26 -37.99
N ARG A 259 5.56 18.86 -37.29
CA ARG A 259 4.74 19.95 -37.82
C ARG A 259 5.39 21.29 -37.48
N ARG A 260 5.59 22.11 -38.52
CA ARG A 260 6.00 23.52 -38.47
C ARG A 260 5.05 24.36 -37.61
N PRO A 261 5.54 25.42 -36.95
CA PRO A 261 4.70 26.38 -36.24
C PRO A 261 3.88 27.26 -37.20
N PRO A 262 2.71 27.78 -36.78
CA PRO A 262 1.85 28.62 -37.60
C PRO A 262 2.39 30.06 -37.73
N PRO A 263 1.99 30.81 -38.78
CA PRO A 263 2.46 32.17 -39.01
C PRO A 263 1.71 33.21 -38.16
N ASP A 264 2.43 34.26 -37.76
CA ASP A 264 1.94 35.41 -37.01
C ASP A 264 0.83 36.18 -37.74
N ARG A 265 -0.12 36.72 -36.95
CA ARG A 265 -1.05 37.77 -37.39
C ARG A 265 -1.07 38.95 -36.41
N PRO A 266 -1.31 40.18 -36.91
CA PRO A 266 -0.87 41.40 -36.27
C PRO A 266 -1.84 41.95 -35.22
N VAL A 267 -1.26 42.68 -34.27
CA VAL A 267 -1.93 43.43 -33.19
C VAL A 267 -2.69 44.63 -33.77
N ALA A 268 -3.98 44.75 -33.44
CA ALA A 268 -4.78 45.95 -33.67
C ALA A 268 -5.12 46.64 -32.34
N ASP A 269 -4.75 47.91 -32.28
CA ASP A 269 -4.95 48.89 -31.20
C ASP A 269 -6.41 49.40 -31.19
N ALA A 270 -7.01 49.56 -30.01
CA ALA A 270 -8.25 50.32 -29.86
C ALA A 270 -8.36 50.94 -28.45
N ARG A 271 -8.02 52.22 -28.41
CA ARG A 271 -8.21 53.16 -27.29
C ARG A 271 -9.68 53.59 -27.11
N ARG A 272 -10.00 53.90 -25.84
CA ARG A 272 -10.94 54.95 -25.30
C ARG A 272 -12.46 54.74 -25.34
N ARG A 273 -13.06 54.82 -24.13
CA ARG A 273 -14.00 55.86 -23.58
C ARG A 273 -14.51 55.37 -22.21
N ARG A 274 -14.10 55.89 -21.04
CA ARG A 274 -14.49 57.12 -20.28
C ARG A 274 -16.00 57.40 -20.13
N GLY A 275 -16.43 57.36 -18.86
CA GLY A 275 -17.44 58.24 -18.21
C GLY A 275 -18.50 57.46 -17.40
N ARG A 276 -19.06 57.91 -16.27
CA ARG A 276 -18.75 58.94 -15.25
C ARG A 276 -19.89 58.86 -14.18
N GLY A 277 -19.59 59.09 -12.89
CA GLY A 277 -20.51 59.58 -11.84
C GLY A 277 -21.17 58.53 -10.93
N GLY A 278 -21.33 58.68 -9.61
CA GLY A 278 -21.02 59.73 -8.62
C GLY A 278 -21.26 59.17 -7.19
N ARG A 279 -20.34 59.37 -6.24
CA ARG A 279 -20.37 60.26 -5.04
C ARG A 279 -21.54 60.08 -4.02
N GLY A 280 -21.25 59.40 -2.89
CA GLY A 280 -21.30 59.82 -1.46
C GLY A 280 -22.63 60.30 -0.80
N PRO A 281 -22.69 60.49 0.55
CA PRO A 281 -21.58 60.61 1.52
C PRO A 281 -21.73 59.88 2.90
N ALA A 282 -20.71 60.11 3.75
CA ALA A 282 -20.40 59.70 5.14
C ALA A 282 -21.52 59.88 6.21
N GLY A 283 -21.64 59.09 7.29
CA GLY A 283 -20.80 58.94 8.52
C GLY A 283 -21.58 59.50 9.75
N PRO A 284 -21.15 59.45 11.04
CA PRO A 284 -20.15 58.64 11.77
C PRO A 284 -20.60 58.14 13.19
N GLY A 285 -19.70 57.46 13.93
CA GLY A 285 -19.72 57.33 15.42
C GLY A 285 -20.00 55.91 15.94
N GLY A 286 -19.36 55.35 16.97
CA GLY A 286 -18.42 55.81 17.98
C GLY A 286 -17.99 54.63 18.88
N ARG A 287 -16.91 54.83 19.65
CA ARG A 287 -16.10 53.85 20.41
C ARG A 287 -16.80 53.29 21.67
N ARG A 288 -16.34 52.12 22.19
CA ARG A 288 -15.68 51.97 23.53
C ARG A 288 -15.29 50.51 23.88
N ARG A 289 -14.09 50.38 24.47
CA ARG A 289 -13.58 49.29 25.35
C ARG A 289 -14.37 49.30 26.68
N ASP A 290 -14.46 48.27 27.53
CA ASP A 290 -13.43 47.52 28.28
C ASP A 290 -14.16 46.49 29.24
N PRO A 291 -13.58 45.91 30.32
CA PRO A 291 -12.93 44.60 30.44
C PRO A 291 -13.67 43.55 31.36
N ARG A 292 -12.99 42.42 31.60
CA ARG A 292 -13.34 41.24 32.45
C ARG A 292 -13.75 41.57 33.91
N PRO A 293 -14.21 40.54 34.66
CA PRO A 293 -13.43 40.13 35.83
C PRO A 293 -13.21 38.60 35.97
N ARG A 294 -12.25 38.26 36.83
CA ARG A 294 -11.89 36.92 37.31
C ARG A 294 -12.89 36.43 38.37
N VAL A 295 -13.17 35.13 38.39
CA VAL A 295 -13.08 34.22 39.55
C VAL A 295 -12.56 32.89 39.03
#